data_AF-A0A142B8V1-F1
#
_entry.id   AF-A0A142B8V1-F1
#
_cell.length_a   1.000
_cell.length_b   1.000
_cell.length_c   1.000
_cell.angle_alpha   90.00
_cell.angle_beta   90.00
_cell.angle_gamma   90.00
#
_symmetry.space_group_name_H-M   'P 1'
#
loop_
_entity.id
_entity.type
_entity.pdbx_description
1 polymer ?
#
loop_
_entity_poly.entity_id
_entity_poly.type
_entity_poly.pdbx_seq_one_letter_code
_entity_poly.pdbx_strand_id
1 'polypeptide(L)'
;MVDRQQKQVRIITCGTEMARPQQYDRSIVTDSAMHLFWHKGYYTTPVSEIIKITGLQAVSLYSAFGSKEGLLLAMLNHYTDQLASRT
;
A
#
# COMPACT_ATOMS: atom_id res chain seq x y z
N MET A 1 -5.31 25.33 6.17
CA MET A 1 -4.28 24.62 6.96
C MET A 1 -4.40 23.11 6.76
N VAL A 2 -4.06 22.58 5.59
CA VAL A 2 -3.63 21.18 5.42
C VAL A 2 -2.61 21.20 4.28
N ASP A 3 -1.43 21.69 4.63
CA ASP A 3 -0.26 21.71 3.75
C ASP A 3 0.40 20.33 3.85
N ARG A 4 0.23 19.48 2.83
CA ARG A 4 0.98 18.23 2.70
C ARG A 4 1.42 18.05 1.26
N GLN A 5 2.54 18.72 1.00
CA GLN A 5 3.48 18.50 -0.10
C GLN A 5 3.43 17.08 -0.68
N GLN A 6 3.21 17.06 -1.99
CA GLN A 6 3.38 15.92 -2.90
C GLN A 6 4.81 15.39 -2.79
N LYS A 7 5.05 14.40 -1.93
CA LYS A 7 6.37 13.80 -1.76
C LYS A 7 6.52 12.66 -2.77
N GLN A 8 7.29 12.94 -3.83
CA GLN A 8 7.66 11.99 -4.89
C GLN A 8 8.04 10.62 -4.30
N VAL A 9 7.34 9.58 -4.75
CA VAL A 9 7.67 8.18 -4.50
C VAL A 9 9.06 7.92 -5.08
N ARG A 10 10.04 7.74 -4.20
CA ARG A 10 11.43 7.47 -4.59
C ARG A 10 11.56 5.98 -4.88
N ILE A 11 11.74 5.66 -6.16
CA ILE A 11 12.13 4.34 -6.66
C ILE A 11 13.52 3.98 -6.14
N ILE A 12 13.59 3.11 -5.14
CA ILE A 12 14.81 2.49 -4.64
C ILE A 12 14.85 1.04 -5.13
N THR A 13 15.81 0.73 -5.99
CA THR A 13 16.09 -0.64 -6.47
C THR A 13 17.24 -1.21 -5.65
N CYS A 14 17.06 -2.41 -5.07
CA CYS A 14 18.11 -3.44 -5.00
C CYS A 14 17.50 -4.81 -4.64
N GLY A 15 17.70 -5.80 -5.52
CA GLY A 15 17.78 -7.22 -5.12
C GLY A 15 16.62 -8.15 -5.51
N THR A 16 16.95 -9.11 -6.40
CA THR A 16 16.35 -10.45 -6.63
C THR A 16 14.99 -10.61 -7.33
N GLU A 17 15.11 -10.94 -8.62
CA GLU A 17 14.42 -12.01 -9.37
C GLU A 17 12.96 -11.86 -9.86
N MET A 18 12.88 -11.61 -11.17
CA MET A 18 11.89 -12.11 -12.15
C MET A 18 10.40 -11.82 -11.93
N ALA A 19 10.02 -10.54 -11.99
CA ALA A 19 8.80 -10.11 -12.70
C ALA A 19 8.88 -8.59 -12.95
N ARG A 20 9.03 -8.16 -14.20
CA ARG A 20 8.79 -6.75 -14.57
C ARG A 20 7.34 -6.59 -15.00
N PRO A 21 6.47 -6.10 -14.10
CA PRO A 21 5.49 -5.10 -14.53
C PRO A 21 5.37 -4.00 -13.48
N GLN A 22 5.60 -2.75 -13.92
CA GLN A 22 5.28 -1.50 -13.20
C GLN A 22 5.75 -1.47 -11.73
N GLN A 23 6.99 -1.00 -11.48
CA GLN A 23 7.56 -0.82 -10.14
C GLN A 23 6.71 0.13 -9.27
N TYR A 24 5.63 -0.37 -8.70
CA TYR A 24 5.04 0.19 -7.49
C TYR A 24 5.59 -0.62 -6.32
N ASP A 25 6.05 0.08 -5.30
CA ASP A 25 6.53 -0.58 -4.10
C ASP A 25 5.31 -1.02 -3.29
N ARG A 26 5.06 -2.33 -3.25
CA ARG A 26 3.92 -2.91 -2.55
C ARG A 26 3.91 -2.48 -1.09
N SER A 27 5.09 -2.38 -0.47
CA SER A 27 5.23 -1.97 0.93
C SER A 27 4.79 -0.51 1.13
N ILE A 28 5.15 0.41 0.23
CA ILE A 28 4.67 1.81 0.29
C ILE A 28 3.15 1.90 0.16
N VAL A 29 2.57 1.13 -0.76
CA VAL A 29 1.13 1.09 -1.01
C VAL A 29 0.39 0.54 0.21
N THR A 30 0.91 -0.55 0.75
CA THR A 30 0.39 -1.21 1.95
C THR A 30 0.51 -0.30 3.17
N ASP A 31 1.62 0.39 3.39
CA ASP A 31 1.83 1.35 4.48
C ASP A 31 0.88 2.55 4.39
N SER A 32 0.75 3.13 3.19
CA SER A 32 -0.14 4.26 2.96
C SER A 32 -1.61 3.89 3.20
N ALA A 33 -2.02 2.70 2.75
CA ALA A 33 -3.36 2.17 2.98
C ALA A 33 -3.59 1.82 4.45
N MET A 34 -2.57 1.36 5.17
CA MET A 34 -2.62 1.09 6.59
C MET A 34 -2.88 2.37 7.40
N HIS A 35 -2.17 3.45 7.07
CA HIS A 35 -2.40 4.78 7.65
C HIS A 35 -3.82 5.28 7.43
N LEU A 36 -4.36 5.07 6.23
CA LEU A 36 -5.73 5.46 5.91
C LEU A 36 -6.75 4.66 6.74
N PHE A 37 -6.54 3.35 6.86
CA PHE A 37 -7.40 2.48 7.67
C PHE A 37 -7.35 2.84 9.15
N TRP A 38 -6.19 3.19 9.70
CA TRP A 38 -6.10 3.66 11.09
C TRP A 38 -6.79 5.00 11.32
N HIS A 39 -6.74 5.92 10.35
CA HIS A 39 -7.30 7.25 10.53
C HIS A 39 -8.82 7.30 10.28
N LYS A 40 -9.33 6.56 9.30
CA LYS A 40 -10.75 6.60 8.90
C LYS A 40 -11.55 5.39 9.32
N GLY A 41 -10.91 4.24 9.48
CA GLY A 41 -11.57 2.95 9.67
C GLY A 41 -11.76 2.17 8.35
N TYR A 42 -11.84 0.85 8.47
CA TYR A 42 -11.94 -0.08 7.33
C TYR A 42 -13.28 0.00 6.57
N TYR A 43 -14.39 0.22 7.28
CA TYR A 43 -15.73 0.24 6.69
C TYR A 43 -16.02 1.53 5.92
N THR A 44 -15.43 2.64 6.35
CA THR A 44 -15.62 3.99 5.79
C THR A 44 -14.70 4.28 4.61
N THR A 45 -13.69 3.43 4.37
CA THR A 45 -12.69 3.62 3.32
C THR A 45 -13.02 2.77 2.09
N PRO A 46 -13.53 3.35 0.99
CA PRO A 46 -13.76 2.64 -0.26
C PRO A 46 -12.46 2.44 -1.03
N VAL A 47 -12.42 1.42 -1.89
CA VAL A 47 -11.24 1.10 -2.74
C VAL A 47 -10.84 2.30 -3.62
N SER A 48 -11.82 3.11 -4.06
CA SER A 48 -11.57 4.35 -4.82
C SER A 48 -10.72 5.36 -4.05
N GLU A 49 -10.81 5.39 -2.72
CA GLU A 49 -9.98 6.26 -1.89
C GLU A 49 -8.57 5.71 -1.74
N ILE A 50 -8.44 4.39 -1.64
CA ILE A 50 -7.15 3.68 -1.62
C ILE A 50 -6.40 3.95 -2.93
N ILE A 51 -7.09 3.87 -4.07
CA ILE A 51 -6.55 4.24 -5.39
C ILE A 51 -6.07 5.70 -5.41
N LYS A 52 -6.86 6.63 -4.86
CA LYS A 52 -6.48 8.05 -4.81
C LYS A 52 -5.22 8.29 -3.99
N ILE A 53 -5.06 7.62 -2.86
CA ILE A 53 -3.89 7.83 -1.99
C ILE A 53 -2.64 7.09 -2.48
N THR A 54 -2.81 5.92 -3.11
CA THR A 54 -1.71 5.08 -3.57
C THR A 54 -1.27 5.45 -4.99
N GLY A 55 -2.10 6.17 -5.74
CA GLY A 55 -1.86 6.53 -7.14
C GLY A 55 -1.97 5.35 -8.11
N LEU A 56 -2.41 4.18 -7.63
CA LEU A 56 -2.55 2.96 -8.42
C LEU A 56 -3.85 2.93 -9.21
N GLN A 57 -3.81 2.37 -10.40
CA GLN A 57 -5.01 2.02 -11.16
C GLN A 57 -5.79 0.92 -10.42
N ALA A 58 -7.13 0.98 -10.44
CA ALA A 58 -7.98 -0.03 -9.82
C ALA A 58 -7.63 -1.46 -10.26
N VAL A 59 -7.38 -1.64 -11.55
CA VAL A 59 -7.01 -2.93 -12.16
C VAL A 59 -5.68 -3.46 -11.58
N SER A 60 -4.70 -2.59 -11.35
CA SER A 60 -3.42 -2.96 -10.76
C SER A 60 -3.58 -3.31 -9.28
N LEU A 61 -4.37 -2.55 -8.53
CA LEU A 61 -4.68 -2.82 -7.13
C LEU A 61 -5.39 -4.17 -6.95
N TYR A 62 -6.43 -4.45 -7.75
CA TYR A 62 -7.12 -5.74 -7.69
C TYR A 62 -6.26 -6.90 -8.19
N SER A 63 -5.42 -6.70 -9.21
CA SER A 63 -4.45 -7.72 -9.65
C SER A 63 -3.42 -8.03 -8.56
N ALA A 64 -3.00 -7.02 -7.81
CA ALA A 64 -2.03 -7.15 -6.73
C ALA A 64 -2.61 -7.79 -5.47
N PHE A 65 -3.79 -7.36 -5.02
CA PHE A 65 -4.31 -7.71 -3.70
C PHE A 65 -5.57 -8.57 -3.75
N GLY A 66 -6.13 -8.81 -4.94
CA GLY A 66 -7.35 -9.59 -5.17
C GLY A 66 -8.63 -8.90 -4.72
N SER A 67 -8.65 -8.31 -3.53
CA SER A 67 -9.85 -7.74 -2.90
C SER A 67 -9.49 -6.72 -1.81
N LYS A 68 -10.50 -5.96 -1.34
CA LYS A 68 -10.34 -5.04 -0.20
C LYS A 68 -9.85 -5.77 1.06
N GLU A 69 -10.34 -6.98 1.29
CA GLU A 69 -9.89 -7.85 2.37
C GLU A 69 -8.46 -8.36 2.16
N GLY A 70 -8.10 -8.75 0.93
CA GLY A 70 -6.73 -9.15 0.61
C GLY A 70 -5.72 -8.03 0.81
N LEU A 71 -6.13 -6.78 0.54
CA LEU A 71 -5.33 -5.59 0.85
C LEU A 71 -5.14 -5.43 2.37
N LEU A 72 -6.20 -5.61 3.18
CA LEU A 72 -6.10 -5.59 4.64
C LEU A 72 -5.17 -6.68 5.17
N LEU A 73 -5.31 -7.92 4.68
CA LEU A 73 -4.46 -9.05 5.08
C LEU A 73 -2.99 -8.79 4.74
N ALA A 74 -2.71 -8.23 3.56
CA ALA A 74 -1.35 -7.85 3.16
C ALA A 74 -0.75 -6.80 4.12
N MET A 75 -1.55 -5.83 4.59
CA MET A 75 -1.12 -4.84 5.59
C MET A 75 -0.77 -5.48 6.93
N LEU A 76 -1.63 -6.36 7.43
CA LEU A 76 -1.41 -7.03 8.70
C LEU A 76 -0.18 -7.93 8.65
N ASN A 77 0.03 -8.64 7.55
CA ASN A 77 1.20 -9.48 7.36
C ASN A 77 2.49 -8.65 7.34
N HIS A 78 2.49 -7.55 6.57
CA HIS A 78 3.63 -6.62 6.52
C HIS A 78 3.93 -5.97 7.88
N TYR A 79 2.90 -5.64 8.66
CA TYR A 79 3.10 -5.10 10.00
C TYR A 79 3.68 -6.14 10.96
N THR A 80 3.22 -7.39 10.88
CA THR A 80 3.72 -8.49 11.72
C THR A 80 5.16 -8.81 11.39
N ASP A 81 5.53 -8.83 10.11
CA ASP A 81 6.91 -9.02 9.65
C ASP A 81 7.85 -7.89 10.14
N GLN A 82 7.38 -6.64 10.08
CA GLN A 82 8.11 -5.50 10.65
C GLN A 82 8.28 -5.58 12.17
N LEU A 83 7.32 -6.14 12.89
CA LEU A 83 7.44 -6.37 14.33
C LEU A 83 8.38 -7.53 14.64
N ALA A 84 8.31 -8.62 13.86
CA ALA A 84 9.17 -9.78 14.02
C ALA A 84 10.65 -9.45 13.77
N SER A 85 10.93 -8.64 12.75
CA SER A 85 12.31 -8.18 12.43
C SER A 85 12.91 -7.21 13.46
N ARG A 86 12.09 -6.67 14.37
CA ARG A 86 12.54 -5.76 15.44
C ARG A 86 12.92 -6.48 16.74
N THR A 87 12.59 -7.76 16.89
CA THR A 87 12.86 -8.57 18.08
C THR A 87 14.05 -9.48 17.84
#